data_AF-G2NKI3-F1
#
_entry.id   AF-G2NKI3-F1
#
_cell.length_a   1.000
_cell.length_b   1.000
_cell.length_c   1.000
_cell.angle_alpha   90.00
_cell.angle_beta   90.00
_cell.angle_gamma   90.00
#
_symmetry.space_group_name_H-M   'P 1'
#
loop_
_entity.id
_entity.type
_entity.pdbx_description
1 polymer ?
#
loop_
_entity_poly.entity_id
_entity_poly.type
_entity_poly.pdbx_seq_one_letter_code
_entity_poly.pdbx_strand_id
1 'polypeptide(L)'
;MTLPTPSPARPRTRRRTSPLPADELRRDVAAAIGADPGTLTGDAHLVHLGVGSLEVMLLVTRWRRQGIPVDFAALTATPTLDAWHRHLTEAWAARDTDAA
;
A
#
# COMPACT_ATOMS: atom_id res chain seq x y z
N MET A 1 33.67 -26.85 29.36
CA MET A 1 33.59 -26.60 27.90
C MET A 1 32.21 -26.06 27.61
N THR A 2 32.01 -24.75 27.78
CA THR A 2 30.73 -24.06 27.52
C THR A 2 30.73 -23.61 26.05
N LEU A 3 29.77 -24.10 25.27
CA LEU A 3 29.52 -23.62 23.92
C LEU A 3 28.81 -22.24 23.99
N PRO A 4 29.22 -21.25 23.19
CA PRO A 4 28.47 -20.00 23.06
C PRO A 4 27.19 -20.24 22.24
N THR A 5 26.08 -19.67 22.69
CA THR A 5 24.81 -19.63 21.96
C THR A 5 24.97 -18.78 20.70
N PRO A 6 24.57 -19.23 19.50
CA PRO A 6 24.52 -18.36 18.33
C PRO A 6 23.40 -17.34 18.49
N SER A 7 23.76 -16.07 18.42
CA SER A 7 22.84 -14.93 18.35
C SER A 7 21.94 -15.06 17.12
N PRO A 8 20.60 -14.83 17.20
CA PRO A 8 19.75 -14.83 16.03
C PRO A 8 20.14 -13.67 15.11
N ALA A 9 20.59 -14.01 13.90
CA ALA A 9 20.90 -13.05 12.86
C ALA A 9 19.68 -12.15 12.62
N ARG A 10 19.85 -10.83 12.83
CA ARG A 10 18.84 -9.82 12.49
C ARG A 10 18.44 -10.02 11.02
N PRO A 11 17.13 -10.09 10.70
CA PRO A 11 16.69 -10.24 9.32
C PRO A 11 17.28 -9.09 8.50
N ARG A 12 18.09 -9.45 7.51
CA ARG A 12 18.60 -8.52 6.49
C ARG A 12 17.38 -7.78 5.95
N THR A 13 17.40 -6.45 6.04
CA THR A 13 16.32 -5.58 5.57
C THR A 13 15.97 -5.98 4.14
N ARG A 14 14.85 -6.67 3.99
CA ARG A 14 14.35 -7.14 2.70
C ARG A 14 14.09 -5.88 1.88
N ARG A 15 14.79 -5.72 0.76
CA ARG A 15 14.58 -4.60 -0.16
C ARG A 15 13.09 -4.59 -0.51
N ARG A 16 12.34 -3.59 -0.03
CA ARG A 16 10.90 -3.47 -0.31
C ARG A 16 10.76 -3.14 -1.79
N THR A 17 10.19 -4.03 -2.58
CA THR A 17 9.92 -3.82 -4.01
C THR A 17 8.72 -2.89 -4.24
N SER A 18 7.87 -2.69 -3.23
CA SER A 18 6.69 -1.81 -3.26
C SER A 18 6.61 -0.99 -1.96
N PRO A 19 6.09 0.25 -2.01
CA PRO A 19 5.90 1.10 -0.84
C PRO A 19 4.87 0.54 0.15
N LEU A 20 3.88 -0.18 -0.39
CA LEU A 20 2.68 -0.65 0.28
C LEU A 20 2.37 -2.06 -0.24
N PRO A 21 2.66 -3.12 0.52
CA PRO A 21 2.26 -4.48 0.13
C PRO A 21 0.74 -4.58 -0.01
N ALA A 22 0.26 -5.41 -0.93
CA ALA A 22 -1.16 -5.54 -1.25
C ALA A 22 -2.07 -5.78 -0.02
N ASP A 23 -1.62 -6.57 0.96
CA ASP A 23 -2.37 -6.79 2.20
C ASP A 23 -2.50 -5.55 3.08
N GLU A 24 -1.48 -4.68 3.09
CA GLU A 24 -1.51 -3.42 3.83
C GLU A 24 -2.41 -2.40 3.14
N LEU A 25 -2.33 -2.31 1.81
CA LEU A 25 -3.26 -1.52 1.00
C LEU A 25 -4.71 -1.93 1.27
N ARG A 26 -4.99 -3.24 1.22
CA ARG A 26 -6.32 -3.80 1.48
C ARG A 26 -6.83 -3.45 2.88
N ARG A 27 -5.98 -3.59 3.91
CA ARG A 27 -6.34 -3.19 5.28
C ARG A 27 -6.62 -1.71 5.41
N ASP A 28 -5.82 -0.85 4.78
CA ASP A 28 -6.01 0.59 4.81
C ASP A 28 -7.34 0.99 4.15
N VAL A 29 -7.66 0.39 3.00
CA VAL A 29 -8.94 0.61 2.31
C VAL A 29 -10.10 0.11 3.15
N ALA A 30 -10.05 -1.12 3.69
CA ALA A 30 -11.11 -1.67 4.53
C ALA A 30 -11.37 -0.80 5.77
N ALA A 31 -10.31 -0.32 6.41
CA ALA A 31 -10.41 0.59 7.56
C ALA A 31 -11.06 1.94 7.19
N ALA A 32 -10.85 2.45 5.97
CA ALA A 32 -11.45 3.69 5.52
C ALA A 32 -12.98 3.61 5.34
N ILE A 33 -13.50 2.44 4.95
CA ILE A 33 -14.94 2.20 4.74
C ILE A 33 -15.60 1.38 5.86
N GLY A 34 -14.84 0.98 6.88
CA GLY A 34 -15.34 0.14 7.97
C GLY A 34 -15.71 -1.30 7.53
N ALA A 35 -15.09 -1.81 6.46
CA ALA A 35 -15.32 -3.16 5.95
C ALA A 35 -14.26 -4.16 6.45
N ASP A 36 -14.56 -5.45 6.34
CA ASP A 36 -13.57 -6.51 6.58
C ASP A 36 -12.61 -6.64 5.39
N PRO A 37 -11.27 -6.66 5.61
CA PRO A 37 -10.32 -6.78 4.51
C PRO A 37 -10.49 -8.07 3.70
N GLY A 38 -10.95 -9.17 4.30
CA GLY A 38 -11.20 -10.42 3.58
C GLY A 38 -12.33 -10.34 2.55
N THR A 39 -13.19 -9.32 2.64
CA THR A 39 -14.28 -9.07 1.67
C THR A 39 -13.83 -8.29 0.43
N LEU A 40 -12.63 -7.72 0.47
CA LEU A 40 -12.08 -6.90 -0.61
C LEU A 40 -11.25 -7.74 -1.60
N THR A 41 -11.84 -8.09 -2.74
CA THR A 41 -11.13 -8.74 -3.85
C THR A 41 -10.29 -7.73 -4.64
N GLY A 42 -9.24 -8.21 -5.34
CA GLY A 42 -8.31 -7.34 -6.09
C GLY A 42 -8.99 -6.57 -7.24
N ASP A 43 -9.96 -7.21 -7.87
CA ASP A 43 -10.76 -6.72 -9.00
C ASP A 43 -12.03 -5.97 -8.58
N ALA A 44 -12.39 -5.97 -7.28
CA ALA A 44 -13.57 -5.26 -6.81
C ALA A 44 -13.45 -3.76 -7.02
N HIS A 45 -14.51 -3.16 -7.58
CA HIS A 45 -14.67 -1.72 -7.64
C HIS A 45 -15.01 -1.16 -6.26
N LEU A 46 -14.03 -0.48 -5.68
CA LEU A 46 -14.07 0.09 -4.33
C LEU A 46 -15.21 1.10 -4.14
N VAL A 47 -15.59 1.82 -5.20
CA VAL A 47 -16.74 2.75 -5.16
C VAL A 47 -18.05 2.03 -4.86
N HIS A 48 -18.25 0.80 -5.36
CA HIS A 48 -19.42 0.00 -5.04
C HIS A 48 -19.41 -0.52 -3.59
N LEU A 49 -18.24 -0.56 -2.97
CA LEU A 49 -18.05 -0.96 -1.57
C LEU A 49 -18.12 0.23 -0.60
N GLY A 50 -18.33 1.45 -1.11
CA GLY A 50 -18.47 2.65 -0.30
C GLY A 50 -17.23 3.54 -0.22
N VAL A 51 -16.17 3.27 -0.98
CA VAL A 51 -15.03 4.19 -1.10
C VAL A 51 -15.45 5.40 -1.93
N GLY A 52 -15.68 6.53 -1.27
CA GLY A 52 -15.95 7.82 -1.90
C GLY A 52 -14.70 8.71 -1.99
N SER A 53 -14.88 9.93 -2.51
CA SER A 53 -13.79 10.90 -2.65
C SER A 53 -13.14 11.28 -1.31
N LEU A 54 -13.91 11.29 -0.23
CA LEU A 54 -13.41 11.62 1.11
C LEU A 54 -12.46 10.52 1.60
N GLU A 55 -12.86 9.26 1.47
CA GLU A 55 -12.07 8.09 1.85
C GLU A 55 -10.77 8.05 1.03
N VAL A 56 -10.85 8.29 -0.28
CA VAL A 56 -9.67 8.39 -1.15
C VAL A 56 -8.76 9.53 -0.68
N MET A 57 -9.29 10.73 -0.39
CA MET A 57 -8.50 11.85 0.10
C MET A 57 -7.79 11.53 1.42
N LEU A 58 -8.48 10.91 2.37
CA LEU A 58 -7.91 10.49 3.65
C LEU A 58 -6.76 9.50 3.46
N LEU A 59 -6.93 8.51 2.58
CA LEU A 59 -5.89 7.53 2.23
C LEU A 59 -4.70 8.19 1.55
N VAL A 60 -4.94 9.06 0.57
CA VAL A 60 -3.90 9.84 -0.12
C VAL A 60 -3.10 10.67 0.86
N THR A 61 -3.76 11.42 1.76
CA THR A 61 -3.08 12.21 2.78
C THR A 61 -2.25 11.34 3.71
N ARG A 62 -2.79 10.19 4.15
CA ARG A 62 -2.08 9.25 5.03
C ARG A 62 -0.81 8.70 4.38
N TRP A 63 -0.89 8.24 3.13
CA TRP A 63 0.27 7.69 2.42
C TRP A 63 1.31 8.75 2.08
N ARG A 64 0.89 9.97 1.71
CA ARG A 64 1.81 11.10 1.52
C ARG A 64 2.59 11.44 2.79
N ARG A 65 1.94 11.41 3.96
CA ARG A 65 2.61 11.60 5.26
C ARG A 65 3.63 10.51 5.58
N GLN A 66 3.50 9.32 4.99
CA GLN A 66 4.47 8.24 5.08
C GLN A 66 5.58 8.33 4.03
N GLY A 67 5.59 9.39 3.20
CA GLY A 67 6.54 9.56 2.09
C GLY A 67 6.24 8.70 0.88
N ILE A 68 5.03 8.15 0.77
CA ILE A 68 4.62 7.32 -0.36
C ILE A 68 4.04 8.24 -1.45
N PRO A 69 4.58 8.22 -2.67
CA PRO A 69 4.05 8.99 -3.78
C PRO A 69 2.71 8.38 -4.20
N VAL A 70 1.69 9.23 -4.29
CA VAL A 70 0.34 8.83 -4.66
C VAL A 70 -0.36 9.96 -5.40
N ASP A 71 -1.04 9.59 -6.48
CA ASP A 71 -1.85 10.48 -7.30
C ASP A 71 -3.34 10.13 -7.17
N PHE A 72 -4.13 11.11 -6.72
CA PHE A 72 -5.57 10.99 -6.59
C PHE A 72 -6.26 10.74 -7.94
N ALA A 73 -5.77 11.35 -9.02
CA ALA A 73 -6.36 11.18 -10.35
C ALA A 73 -6.22 9.72 -10.81
N ALA A 74 -5.06 9.09 -10.55
CA ALA A 74 -4.84 7.67 -10.85
C ALA A 74 -5.77 6.75 -10.03
N LEU A 75 -5.93 7.02 -8.73
CA LEU A 75 -6.79 6.19 -7.86
C LEU A 75 -8.27 6.29 -8.23
N THR A 76 -8.74 7.48 -8.63
CA THR A 76 -10.14 7.70 -8.99
C THR A 76 -10.47 7.21 -10.41
N ALA A 77 -9.50 7.21 -11.33
CA ALA A 77 -9.69 6.70 -12.69
C ALA A 77 -9.95 5.19 -12.74
N THR A 78 -9.31 4.40 -11.87
CA THR A 78 -9.56 2.96 -11.77
C THR A 78 -9.61 2.56 -10.29
N PRO A 79 -10.81 2.62 -9.66
CA PRO A 79 -10.97 2.42 -8.22
C PRO A 79 -11.02 0.93 -7.86
N THR A 80 -10.00 0.16 -8.24
CA THR A 80 -9.84 -1.25 -7.86
C THR A 80 -8.55 -1.43 -7.07
N LEU A 81 -8.51 -2.43 -6.18
CA LEU A 81 -7.35 -2.68 -5.34
C LEU A 81 -6.09 -3.00 -6.15
N ASP A 82 -6.23 -3.81 -7.20
CA ASP A 82 -5.11 -4.18 -8.06
C ASP A 82 -4.57 -2.97 -8.83
N ALA A 83 -5.45 -2.10 -9.33
CA ALA A 83 -5.02 -0.88 -10.02
C ALA A 83 -4.30 0.07 -9.06
N TRP A 84 -4.84 0.25 -7.85
CA TRP A 84 -4.22 1.09 -6.81
C TRP A 84 -2.83 0.58 -6.42
N HIS A 85 -2.69 -0.72 -6.18
CA HIS A 85 -1.41 -1.34 -5.86
C HIS A 85 -0.38 -1.13 -6.97
N ARG A 86 -0.80 -1.28 -8.23
CA ARG A 86 0.03 -1.02 -9.41
C ARG A 86 0.47 0.45 -9.46
N HIS A 87 -0.45 1.41 -9.36
CA HIS A 87 -0.14 2.84 -9.41
C HIS A 87 0.83 3.28 -8.30
N LEU A 88 0.65 2.78 -7.08
CA LEU A 88 1.57 3.04 -5.96
C LEU A 88 2.97 2.45 -6.22
N THR A 89 3.03 1.26 -6.79
CA THR A 89 4.31 0.60 -7.14
C THR A 89 5.04 1.34 -8.26
N GLU A 90 4.32 1.74 -9.31
CA GLU A 90 4.86 2.53 -10.43
C GLU A 90 5.36 3.90 -9.95
N ALA A 91 4.57 4.61 -9.14
CA ALA A 91 4.96 5.90 -8.58
C ALA A 91 6.19 5.79 -7.67
N TRP A 92 6.29 4.70 -6.90
CA TRP A 92 7.45 4.42 -6.06
C TRP A 92 8.70 4.03 -6.84
N ALA A 93 8.56 3.34 -7.98
CA ALA A 93 9.69 3.04 -8.84
C ALA A 93 10.19 4.31 -9.57
N ALA A 94 9.28 5.19 -9.99
CA ALA A 94 9.61 6.43 -10.68
C ALA A 94 10.44 7.39 -9.80
N ARG A 95 10.08 7.56 -8.52
CA ARG A 95 10.88 8.38 -7.56
C ARG A 95 12.30 7.85 -7.32
N ASP A 96 12.53 6.53 -7.44
CA ASP A 96 13.86 5.93 -7.27
C ASP A 96 14.74 6.20 -8.49
N THR A 97 14.11 6.40 -9.65
CA THR A 97 14.80 6.76 -10.90
C THR A 97 15.19 8.24 -10.91
N ASP A 98 14.39 9.11 -10.30
CA ASP A 98 14.70 10.55 -10.12
C ASP A 98 15.81 10.81 -9.09
N ALA A 99 16.05 9.85 -8.18
CA ALA A 99 17.09 9.91 -7.16
C ALA A 99 18.46 9.37 -7.62
N ALA A 100 18.60 8.96 -8.89
CA ALA A 100 19.82 8.39 -9.49
C ALA A 100 20.49 9.36 -10.46
#